data_AF-A0A497DBD0-F1
#
_entry.id   AF-A0A497DBD0-F1
#
_cell.length_a   1.000
_cell.length_b   1.000
_cell.length_c   1.000
_cell.angle_alpha   90.00
_cell.angle_beta   90.00
_cell.angle_gamma   90.00
#
_symmetry.space_group_name_H-M   'P 1'
#
loop_
_entity.id
_entity.type
_entity.pdbx_description
1 polymer ?
#
loop_
_entity_poly.entity_id
_entity_poly.type
_entity_poly.pdbx_seq_one_letter_code
_entity_poly.pdbx_strand_id
1 'polypeptide(L)'
;MKKIPHTYVIIFSIIILAAIMTWFIPGGEYARQKIMVNGVERTVIEKGSFHYVDSERQTWQIFTAFFKGFERQAGIIVFIIMIGGAFWIVNSSKAIDIGILSFLKQAQKLERNKFLKKVGVHNLIITLVMLVFSVFGAVFGMSEETIAFIIILVPLAISMGYDSIVGVSMVFVAAGLGFAGAVLNPFTIGIAQGIADLPLFSGFGYRLFSWFVLNIFGIAWILRYAAKVKRNPKSSVVYEDDTYWRERGAVNNEETVTYHTPVVAWFVFLFISVGLIIFSVIYPMTHMKIGNTSETLPMVPVATAFFVLFSVLSLRKSVHFFILNLLAFTIVFLIVGVMGYSWYIEEIAGLFFAMGIFSGIAMNYDGNKITKEFMEGARDILSAALVVGLAGGILVILEDGKI
;
A
#
# COMPACT_ATOMS: atom_id res chain seq x y z
N MET A 1 -28.44 -18.31 -3.27
CA MET A 1 -27.69 -17.23 -3.97
C MET A 1 -26.73 -17.88 -4.97
N LYS A 2 -26.74 -17.49 -6.25
CA LYS A 2 -25.78 -18.02 -7.23
C LYS A 2 -24.37 -17.59 -6.79
N LYS A 3 -23.44 -18.55 -6.65
CA LYS A 3 -22.04 -18.25 -6.32
C LYS A 3 -21.43 -17.48 -7.49
N ILE A 4 -20.84 -16.33 -7.20
CA ILE A 4 -20.06 -15.57 -8.18
C ILE A 4 -18.88 -16.44 -8.63
N PRO A 5 -18.56 -16.54 -9.93
CA PRO A 5 -17.41 -17.29 -10.41
C PRO A 5 -16.10 -16.79 -9.78
N HIS A 6 -15.14 -17.69 -9.62
CA HIS A 6 -13.83 -17.34 -9.10
C HIS A 6 -13.13 -16.31 -10.00
N THR A 7 -12.34 -15.39 -9.43
CA THR A 7 -11.63 -14.32 -10.17
C THR A 7 -10.82 -14.85 -11.37
N TYR A 8 -10.05 -15.93 -11.22
CA TYR A 8 -9.36 -16.59 -12.34
C TYR A 8 -10.29 -17.02 -13.49
N VAL A 9 -11.49 -17.55 -13.18
CA VAL A 9 -12.48 -17.94 -14.19
C VAL A 9 -12.98 -16.72 -14.93
N ILE A 10 -13.23 -15.62 -14.22
CA ILE A 10 -13.66 -14.35 -14.81
C ILE A 10 -12.58 -13.83 -15.76
N ILE A 11 -11.32 -13.76 -15.32
CA ILE A 11 -10.23 -13.22 -16.15
C ILE A 11 -9.97 -14.11 -17.36
N PHE A 12 -9.97 -15.44 -17.20
CA PHE A 12 -9.83 -16.35 -18.33
C PHE A 12 -10.99 -16.21 -19.34
N SER A 13 -12.20 -16.00 -18.84
CA SER A 13 -13.37 -15.73 -19.69
C SER A 13 -13.23 -14.40 -20.44
N ILE A 14 -12.61 -13.38 -19.83
CA ILE A 14 -12.29 -12.10 -20.50
C ILE A 14 -11.20 -12.30 -21.56
N ILE A 15 -10.19 -13.15 -21.33
CA ILE A 15 -9.18 -13.50 -22.35
C ILE A 15 -9.85 -14.15 -23.57
N ILE A 16 -10.77 -15.10 -23.34
CA ILE A 16 -11.54 -15.72 -24.43
C ILE A 16 -12.38 -14.67 -25.16
N LEU A 17 -13.07 -13.80 -24.42
CA LEU A 17 -13.88 -12.74 -25.02
C LEU A 17 -13.01 -11.78 -25.86
N ALA A 18 -11.86 -11.37 -25.34
CA ALA A 18 -10.90 -10.53 -26.06
C ALA A 18 -10.43 -11.20 -27.35
N ALA A 19 -10.14 -12.51 -27.31
CA ALA A 19 -9.76 -13.27 -28.49
C ALA A 19 -10.90 -13.32 -29.52
N ILE A 20 -12.15 -13.56 -29.08
CA ILE A 20 -13.33 -13.51 -29.94
C ILE A 20 -13.48 -12.12 -30.58
N MET A 21 -13.26 -11.04 -29.82
CA MET A 21 -13.36 -9.68 -30.33
C MET A 21 -12.37 -9.40 -31.48
N THR A 22 -11.19 -10.03 -31.50
CA THR A 22 -10.22 -9.88 -32.61
C THR A 22 -10.76 -10.32 -33.98
N TRP A 23 -11.85 -11.09 -34.00
CA TRP A 23 -12.52 -11.52 -35.23
C TRP A 23 -13.51 -10.52 -35.79
N PHE A 24 -14.07 -9.66 -34.92
CA PHE A 24 -15.16 -8.76 -35.27
C PHE A 24 -14.72 -7.30 -35.29
N ILE A 25 -13.73 -6.94 -34.48
CA ILE A 25 -13.21 -5.58 -34.39
C ILE A 25 -12.09 -5.42 -35.43
N PRO A 26 -12.16 -4.41 -36.33
CA PRO A 26 -11.10 -4.15 -37.29
C PRO A 26 -9.82 -3.70 -36.56
N GLY A 27 -8.68 -4.13 -37.06
CA GLY A 27 -7.38 -3.77 -36.48
C GLY A 27 -7.09 -2.30 -36.65
N GLY A 28 -6.40 -1.70 -35.67
CA GLY A 28 -6.06 -0.28 -35.70
C GLY A 28 -4.75 0.00 -35.01
N GLU A 29 -3.90 0.80 -35.65
CA GLU A 29 -2.62 1.22 -35.11
C GLU A 29 -2.45 2.74 -35.17
N TYR A 30 -1.67 3.25 -34.22
CA TYR A 30 -1.23 4.64 -34.20
C TYR A 30 0.25 4.70 -34.60
N ALA A 31 0.60 5.62 -35.49
CA ALA A 31 2.01 5.90 -35.73
C ALA A 31 2.64 6.47 -34.46
N ARG A 32 3.89 6.08 -34.20
CA ARG A 32 4.65 6.52 -33.04
C ARG A 32 5.84 7.35 -33.50
N GLN A 33 6.07 8.48 -32.86
CA GLN A 33 7.21 9.34 -33.10
C GLN A 33 8.02 9.52 -31.82
N LYS A 34 9.33 9.68 -31.96
CA LYS A 34 10.21 10.02 -30.84
C LYS A 34 10.26 11.53 -30.68
N ILE A 35 9.84 12.03 -29.52
CA ILE A 35 9.94 13.44 -29.15
C ILE A 35 10.78 13.60 -27.89
N MET A 36 11.47 14.73 -27.79
CA MET A 36 12.21 15.11 -26.58
C MET A 36 11.27 15.82 -25.61
N VAL A 37 10.98 15.20 -24.47
CA VAL A 37 10.17 15.82 -23.41
C VAL A 37 11.06 15.96 -22.17
N ASN A 38 11.32 17.20 -21.75
CA ASN A 38 12.15 17.51 -20.58
C ASN A 38 13.56 16.87 -20.60
N GLY A 39 14.20 16.81 -21.78
CA GLY A 39 15.55 16.25 -21.93
C GLY A 39 15.61 14.73 -22.01
N VAL A 40 14.47 14.04 -22.04
CA VAL A 40 14.37 12.58 -22.17
C VAL A 40 13.68 12.24 -23.48
N GLU A 41 14.29 11.36 -24.27
CA GLU A 41 13.70 10.84 -25.51
C GLU A 41 12.51 9.94 -25.15
N ARG A 42 11.34 10.22 -25.71
CA ARG A 42 10.11 9.47 -25.46
C ARG A 42 9.42 9.13 -26.77
N THR A 43 8.88 7.92 -26.84
CA THR A 43 8.05 7.47 -27.96
C THR A 43 6.59 7.80 -27.66
N VAL A 44 5.97 8.68 -28.44
CA VAL A 44 4.59 9.12 -28.27
C VAL A 44 3.75 8.81 -29.50
N ILE A 45 2.43 8.75 -29.33
CA ILE A 45 1.49 8.62 -30.44
C ILE A 45 1.43 9.92 -31.24
N GLU A 46 1.61 9.83 -32.56
CA GLU A 46 1.42 10.96 -33.46
C GLU A 46 -0.08 11.28 -33.58
N LYS A 47 -0.45 12.53 -33.31
CA LYS A 47 -1.86 12.95 -33.27
C LYS A 47 -2.51 12.80 -34.65
N GLY A 48 -3.63 12.08 -34.72
CA GLY A 48 -4.37 11.85 -35.97
C GLY A 48 -3.76 10.78 -36.88
N SER A 49 -2.76 10.04 -36.41
CA SER A 49 -2.08 8.99 -37.17
C SER A 49 -2.79 7.62 -37.16
N PHE A 50 -4.01 7.57 -36.58
CA PHE A 50 -4.78 6.32 -36.55
C PHE A 50 -5.06 5.86 -37.97
N HIS A 51 -4.73 4.60 -38.26
CA HIS A 51 -5.08 3.96 -39.50
C HIS A 51 -5.46 2.51 -39.22
N TYR A 52 -6.40 2.01 -40.03
CA TYR A 52 -6.80 0.62 -39.96
C TYR A 52 -5.71 -0.27 -40.52
N VAL A 53 -5.49 -1.39 -39.85
CA VAL A 53 -4.59 -2.46 -40.25
C VAL A 53 -5.35 -3.79 -40.26
N ASP A 54 -4.80 -4.79 -40.91
CA ASP A 54 -5.36 -6.14 -40.85
C ASP A 54 -5.33 -6.65 -39.41
N SER A 55 -6.49 -7.06 -38.89
CA SER A 55 -6.56 -7.67 -37.57
C SER A 55 -5.99 -9.09 -37.60
N GLU A 56 -5.28 -9.44 -36.53
CA GLU A 56 -4.71 -10.77 -36.37
C GLU A 56 -5.57 -11.60 -35.43
N ARG A 57 -6.37 -12.49 -36.01
CA ARG A 57 -7.33 -13.32 -35.26
C ARG A 57 -6.61 -14.19 -34.24
N GLN A 58 -6.96 -13.99 -32.97
CA GLN A 58 -6.45 -14.78 -31.87
C GLN A 58 -7.33 -16.03 -31.67
N THR A 59 -6.69 -17.19 -31.59
CA THR A 59 -7.34 -18.50 -31.47
C THR A 59 -6.71 -19.32 -30.35
N TRP A 60 -5.75 -20.18 -30.68
CA TRP A 60 -4.97 -20.97 -29.73
C TRP A 60 -4.10 -20.10 -28.81
N GLN A 61 -3.81 -18.87 -29.23
CA GLN A 61 -3.01 -17.93 -28.46
C GLN A 61 -3.56 -17.66 -27.06
N ILE A 62 -4.85 -17.88 -26.81
CA ILE A 62 -5.45 -17.80 -25.46
C ILE A 62 -4.72 -18.67 -24.43
N PHE A 63 -4.15 -19.81 -24.85
CA PHE A 63 -3.41 -20.71 -23.96
C PHE A 63 -1.99 -20.20 -23.70
N THR A 64 -1.38 -19.49 -24.65
CA THR A 64 -0.07 -18.85 -24.47
C THR A 64 -0.16 -17.46 -23.83
N ALA A 65 -1.34 -16.85 -23.84
CA ALA A 65 -1.58 -15.52 -23.29
C ALA A 65 -1.25 -15.45 -21.80
N PHE A 66 -1.51 -16.53 -21.06
CA PHE A 66 -1.15 -16.64 -19.65
C PHE A 66 0.37 -16.53 -19.45
N PHE A 67 1.15 -17.33 -20.19
CA PHE A 67 2.61 -17.33 -20.08
C PHE A 67 3.21 -15.96 -20.44
N LYS A 68 2.82 -15.41 -21.60
CA LYS A 68 3.25 -14.07 -22.03
C LYS A 68 2.81 -12.97 -21.05
N GLY A 69 1.62 -13.11 -20.48
CA GLY A 69 1.11 -12.19 -19.45
C GLY A 69 1.98 -12.18 -18.20
N PHE A 70 2.44 -13.35 -17.76
CA PHE A 70 3.40 -13.48 -16.66
C PHE A 70 4.75 -12.87 -16.97
N GLU A 71 5.32 -13.14 -18.16
CA GLU A 71 6.58 -12.52 -18.58
C GLU A 71 6.46 -10.99 -18.59
N ARG A 72 5.37 -10.47 -19.15
CA ARG A 72 5.12 -9.03 -19.23
C ARG A 72 4.92 -8.37 -17.86
N GLN A 73 4.27 -9.08 -16.94
CA GLN A 73 3.97 -8.56 -15.59
C GLN A 73 4.93 -9.06 -14.51
N ALA A 74 6.05 -9.70 -14.89
CA ALA A 74 6.98 -10.31 -13.94
C ALA A 74 7.46 -9.32 -12.87
N GLY A 75 7.75 -8.08 -13.27
CA GLY A 75 8.14 -7.02 -12.33
C GLY A 75 7.08 -6.75 -11.25
N ILE A 76 5.81 -6.67 -11.61
CA ILE A 76 4.71 -6.45 -10.64
C ILE A 76 4.49 -7.70 -9.77
N ILE A 77 4.56 -8.89 -10.36
CA ILE A 77 4.40 -10.16 -9.63
C ILE A 77 5.48 -10.28 -8.54
N VAL A 78 6.74 -10.07 -8.91
CA VAL A 78 7.88 -10.10 -7.98
C VAL A 78 7.73 -9.03 -6.91
N PHE A 79 7.35 -7.81 -7.31
CA PHE A 79 7.10 -6.70 -6.39
C PHE A 79 6.05 -7.03 -5.33
N ILE A 80 4.88 -7.55 -5.74
CA ILE A 80 3.81 -7.96 -4.82
C ILE A 80 4.38 -8.96 -3.82
N ILE A 81 5.01 -10.05 -4.31
CA ILE A 81 5.60 -11.11 -3.48
C ILE A 81 6.62 -10.56 -2.47
N MET A 82 7.52 -9.68 -2.91
CA MET A 82 8.53 -9.07 -2.05
C MET A 82 7.91 -8.23 -0.94
N ILE A 83 6.87 -7.44 -1.26
CA ILE A 83 6.18 -6.60 -0.29
C ILE A 83 5.43 -7.47 0.72
N GLY A 84 4.62 -8.44 0.30
CA GLY A 84 3.88 -9.27 1.26
C GLY A 84 4.80 -10.06 2.18
N GLY A 85 5.91 -10.60 1.65
CA GLY A 85 6.94 -11.24 2.48
C GLY A 85 7.60 -10.27 3.47
N ALA A 86 7.98 -9.07 3.03
CA ALA A 86 8.58 -8.06 3.88
C ALA A 86 7.64 -7.58 5.00
N PHE A 87 6.37 -7.28 4.66
CA PHE A 87 5.36 -6.89 5.63
C PHE A 87 5.01 -8.00 6.60
N TRP A 88 5.06 -9.26 6.17
CA TRP A 88 4.85 -10.38 7.08
C TRP A 88 5.97 -10.50 8.11
N ILE A 89 7.24 -10.29 7.73
CA ILE A 89 8.34 -10.21 8.69
C ILE A 89 8.06 -9.09 9.72
N VAL A 90 7.65 -7.90 9.26
CA VAL A 90 7.28 -6.80 10.16
C VAL A 90 6.11 -7.19 11.08
N ASN A 91 5.09 -7.86 10.56
CA ASN A 91 3.93 -8.29 11.33
C ASN A 91 4.30 -9.35 12.40
N SER A 92 5.15 -10.31 12.05
CA SER A 92 5.65 -11.34 12.96
C SER A 92 6.40 -10.76 14.18
N SER A 93 6.98 -9.57 14.03
CA SER A 93 7.66 -8.84 15.12
C SER A 93 6.71 -8.29 16.20
N LYS A 94 5.39 -8.31 15.97
CA LYS A 94 4.36 -7.67 16.83
C LYS A 94 4.54 -6.15 16.99
N ALA A 95 5.39 -5.52 16.17
CA ALA A 95 5.61 -4.07 16.23
C ALA A 95 4.34 -3.27 15.94
N ILE A 96 3.56 -3.72 14.95
CA ILE A 96 2.27 -3.11 14.57
C ILE A 96 1.29 -3.19 15.75
N ASP A 97 1.13 -4.37 16.36
CA ASP A 97 0.26 -4.59 17.53
C ASP A 97 0.61 -3.62 18.67
N ILE A 98 1.90 -3.50 18.98
CA ILE A 98 2.40 -2.63 20.06
C ILE A 98 2.21 -1.15 19.72
N GLY A 99 2.41 -0.77 18.46
CA GLY A 99 2.14 0.58 17.98
C GLY A 99 0.69 0.98 18.22
N ILE A 100 -0.24 0.10 17.84
CA ILE A 100 -1.67 0.30 18.04
C ILE A 100 -2.01 0.36 19.53
N LEU A 101 -1.57 -0.61 20.33
CA LEU A 101 -1.82 -0.64 21.78
C LEU A 101 -1.24 0.60 22.49
N SER A 102 -0.03 1.04 22.13
CA SER A 102 0.57 2.26 22.67
C SER A 102 -0.19 3.51 22.24
N PHE A 103 -0.60 3.58 20.98
CA PHE A 103 -1.40 4.70 20.47
C PHE A 103 -2.72 4.80 21.24
N LEU A 104 -3.40 3.67 21.49
CA LEU A 104 -4.64 3.62 22.26
C LEU A 104 -4.46 4.05 23.70
N LYS A 105 -3.45 3.52 24.40
CA LYS A 105 -3.14 3.95 25.78
C LYS A 105 -2.84 5.45 25.83
N GLN A 106 -2.16 5.98 24.83
CA GLN A 106 -1.87 7.41 24.74
C GLN A 106 -3.14 8.23 24.43
N ALA A 107 -3.98 7.76 23.50
CA ALA A 107 -5.26 8.37 23.16
C ALA A 107 -6.22 8.41 24.36
N GLN A 108 -6.26 7.35 25.17
CA GLN A 108 -6.99 7.30 26.44
C GLN A 108 -6.43 8.29 27.47
N LYS A 109 -5.11 8.49 27.56
CA LYS A 109 -4.55 9.55 28.44
C LYS A 109 -4.98 10.95 28.01
N LEU A 110 -5.14 11.17 26.70
CA LEU A 110 -5.66 12.42 26.12
C LEU A 110 -7.13 12.69 26.51
N GLU A 111 -7.86 11.69 27.03
CA GLU A 111 -9.24 11.82 27.55
C GLU A 111 -9.34 12.75 28.77
N ARG A 112 -8.22 13.02 29.46
CA ARG A 112 -8.17 13.97 30.58
C ARG A 112 -8.46 15.41 30.15
N ASN A 113 -8.33 15.75 28.86
CA ASN A 113 -8.63 17.08 28.34
C ASN A 113 -10.13 17.24 28.05
N LYS A 114 -10.77 18.25 28.66
CA LYS A 114 -12.21 18.54 28.53
C LYS A 114 -12.68 18.70 27.07
N PHE A 115 -11.82 19.23 26.18
CA PHE A 115 -12.15 19.39 24.76
C PHE A 115 -12.23 18.04 24.03
N LEU A 116 -11.25 17.17 24.26
CA LEU A 116 -11.17 15.84 23.64
C LEU A 116 -12.25 14.88 24.15
N LYS A 117 -12.69 15.07 25.41
CA LYS A 117 -13.86 14.37 25.97
C LYS A 117 -15.16 14.69 25.21
N LYS A 118 -15.28 15.90 24.64
CA LYS A 118 -16.47 16.34 23.88
C LYS A 118 -16.52 15.77 22.46
N VAL A 119 -15.36 15.56 21.83
CA VAL A 119 -15.21 14.92 20.51
C VAL A 119 -15.38 13.40 20.60
N GLY A 120 -15.03 12.83 21.76
CA GLY A 120 -15.04 11.39 22.02
C GLY A 120 -13.75 10.75 21.52
N VAL A 121 -12.93 10.26 22.45
CA VAL A 121 -11.61 9.66 22.15
C VAL A 121 -11.71 8.51 21.15
N HIS A 122 -12.78 7.73 21.24
CA HIS A 122 -13.04 6.64 20.31
C HIS A 122 -13.26 7.12 18.87
N ASN A 123 -13.96 8.24 18.66
CA ASN A 123 -14.13 8.84 17.34
C ASN A 123 -12.79 9.34 16.79
N LEU A 124 -11.97 9.96 17.65
CA LEU A 124 -10.63 10.41 17.28
C LEU A 124 -9.74 9.25 16.84
N ILE A 125 -9.78 8.12 17.56
CA ILE A 125 -9.04 6.90 17.21
C ILE A 125 -9.47 6.41 15.82
N ILE A 126 -10.78 6.24 15.60
CA ILE A 126 -11.32 5.80 14.30
C ILE A 126 -10.85 6.75 13.19
N THR A 127 -11.01 8.06 13.38
CA THR A 127 -10.60 9.07 12.39
C THR A 127 -9.11 9.04 12.11
N LEU A 128 -8.25 9.00 13.13
CA LEU A 128 -6.81 9.03 12.94
C LEU A 128 -6.31 7.77 12.23
N VAL A 129 -6.81 6.61 12.63
CA VAL A 129 -6.50 5.34 11.98
C VAL A 129 -6.95 5.38 10.51
N MET A 130 -8.18 5.80 10.24
CA MET A 130 -8.68 5.92 8.86
C MET A 130 -7.84 6.91 8.04
N LEU A 131 -7.41 8.04 8.60
CA LEU A 131 -6.56 8.97 7.88
C LEU A 131 -5.19 8.37 7.56
N VAL A 132 -4.58 7.62 8.48
CA VAL A 132 -3.31 6.93 8.23
C VAL A 132 -3.45 5.93 7.08
N PHE A 133 -4.46 5.06 7.12
CA PHE A 133 -4.70 4.08 6.05
C PHE A 133 -5.10 4.74 4.72
N SER A 134 -5.79 5.86 4.77
CA SER A 134 -6.12 6.65 3.59
C SER A 134 -4.90 7.32 2.96
N VAL A 135 -3.94 7.81 3.76
CA VAL A 135 -2.66 8.27 3.23
C VAL A 135 -1.91 7.11 2.58
N PHE A 136 -1.93 5.93 3.20
CA PHE A 136 -1.31 4.72 2.65
C PHE A 136 -1.91 4.33 1.30
N GLY A 137 -3.25 4.28 1.19
CA GLY A 137 -3.93 4.06 -0.08
C GLY A 137 -3.62 5.14 -1.14
N ALA A 138 -3.53 6.41 -0.73
CA ALA A 138 -3.29 7.53 -1.63
C ALA A 138 -1.85 7.63 -2.17
N VAL A 139 -0.86 7.11 -1.42
CA VAL A 139 0.57 7.20 -1.75
C VAL A 139 1.09 5.93 -2.41
N PHE A 140 0.69 4.74 -1.96
CA PHE A 140 1.23 3.49 -2.51
C PHE A 140 0.17 2.44 -2.84
N GLY A 141 -1.11 2.71 -2.55
CA GLY A 141 -2.20 1.85 -2.99
C GLY A 141 -2.37 0.56 -2.19
N MET A 142 -2.08 0.63 -0.88
CA MET A 142 -2.25 -0.48 0.06
C MET A 142 -3.63 -1.15 -0.09
N SER A 143 -3.67 -2.36 -0.64
CA SER A 143 -4.93 -3.12 -0.78
C SER A 143 -4.80 -4.44 -0.05
N GLU A 144 -3.78 -5.22 -0.39
CA GLU A 144 -3.55 -6.55 0.17
C GLU A 144 -3.04 -6.48 1.62
N GLU A 145 -2.18 -5.51 1.94
CA GLU A 145 -1.61 -5.38 3.29
C GLU A 145 -2.66 -4.99 4.32
N THR A 146 -3.79 -4.41 3.88
CA THR A 146 -4.92 -4.07 4.76
C THR A 146 -5.45 -5.31 5.49
N ILE A 147 -5.37 -6.49 4.89
CA ILE A 147 -5.85 -7.75 5.47
C ILE A 147 -5.17 -8.04 6.81
N ALA A 148 -3.84 -7.84 6.90
CA ALA A 148 -3.09 -8.05 8.13
C ALA A 148 -3.54 -7.09 9.24
N PHE A 149 -3.80 -5.82 8.90
CA PHE A 149 -4.26 -4.83 9.87
C PHE A 149 -5.72 -5.04 10.28
N ILE A 150 -6.58 -5.58 9.42
CA ILE A 150 -7.97 -5.92 9.76
C ILE A 150 -8.01 -6.92 10.91
N ILE A 151 -7.15 -7.94 10.89
CA ILE A 151 -7.06 -8.96 11.94
C ILE A 151 -6.79 -8.32 13.32
N ILE A 152 -6.06 -7.21 13.34
CA ILE A 152 -5.68 -6.50 14.57
C ILE A 152 -6.74 -5.46 14.97
N LEU A 153 -7.26 -4.72 14.00
CA LEU A 153 -8.19 -3.60 14.26
C LEU A 153 -9.62 -4.04 14.52
N VAL A 154 -10.03 -5.22 14.06
CA VAL A 154 -11.36 -5.78 14.37
C VAL A 154 -11.51 -6.08 15.87
N PRO A 155 -10.62 -6.87 16.52
CA PRO A 155 -10.66 -7.07 17.97
C PRO A 155 -10.62 -5.76 18.75
N LEU A 156 -9.82 -4.80 18.26
CA LEU A 156 -9.74 -3.48 18.87
C LEU A 156 -11.08 -2.72 18.82
N ALA A 157 -11.71 -2.62 17.65
CA ALA A 157 -13.00 -1.96 17.50
C ALA A 157 -14.04 -2.57 18.44
N ILE A 158 -14.05 -3.90 18.55
CA ILE A 158 -14.94 -4.64 19.43
C ILE A 158 -14.63 -4.35 20.90
N SER A 159 -13.37 -4.31 21.31
CA SER A 159 -12.96 -3.93 22.67
C SER A 159 -13.36 -2.49 23.04
N MET A 160 -13.41 -1.61 22.04
CA MET A 160 -13.89 -0.24 22.14
C MET A 160 -15.42 -0.15 22.15
N GLY A 161 -16.14 -1.27 22.08
CA GLY A 161 -17.61 -1.37 22.09
C GLY A 161 -18.27 -1.04 20.76
N TYR A 162 -17.55 -1.20 19.65
CA TYR A 162 -18.08 -1.20 18.29
C TYR A 162 -18.18 -2.64 17.77
N ASP A 163 -18.31 -2.82 16.47
CA ASP A 163 -18.40 -4.11 15.79
C ASP A 163 -17.23 -4.33 14.81
N SER A 164 -17.15 -5.53 14.25
CA SER A 164 -16.14 -5.89 13.24
C SER A 164 -16.26 -5.08 11.97
N ILE A 165 -17.45 -4.59 11.59
CA ILE A 165 -17.63 -3.70 10.43
C ILE A 165 -16.88 -2.38 10.64
N VAL A 166 -16.97 -1.76 11.83
CA VAL A 166 -16.15 -0.58 12.17
C VAL A 166 -14.66 -0.95 12.11
N GLY A 167 -14.28 -2.10 12.67
CA GLY A 167 -12.93 -2.66 12.60
C GLY A 167 -12.35 -2.72 11.18
N VAL A 168 -13.07 -3.39 10.28
CA VAL A 168 -12.72 -3.52 8.86
C VAL A 168 -12.70 -2.15 8.19
N SER A 169 -13.68 -1.28 8.48
CA SER A 169 -13.80 0.04 7.85
C SER A 169 -12.65 0.98 8.19
N MET A 170 -12.10 0.87 9.41
CA MET A 170 -10.94 1.65 9.82
C MET A 170 -9.71 1.43 8.93
N VAL A 171 -9.62 0.27 8.27
CA VAL A 171 -8.49 -0.11 7.42
C VAL A 171 -8.91 -0.15 5.94
N PHE A 172 -9.84 -1.04 5.59
CA PHE A 172 -10.15 -1.39 4.21
C PHE A 172 -10.85 -0.25 3.48
N VAL A 173 -11.92 0.30 4.09
CA VAL A 173 -12.63 1.45 3.52
C VAL A 173 -11.72 2.67 3.51
N ALA A 174 -10.95 2.90 4.57
CA ALA A 174 -9.99 3.98 4.65
C ALA A 174 -8.94 3.93 3.53
N ALA A 175 -8.29 2.79 3.32
CA ALA A 175 -7.33 2.61 2.25
C ALA A 175 -7.99 2.78 0.87
N GLY A 176 -9.20 2.27 0.68
CA GLY A 176 -9.99 2.47 -0.54
C GLY A 176 -10.33 3.94 -0.82
N LEU A 177 -10.70 4.73 0.20
CA LEU A 177 -10.91 6.19 0.06
C LEU A 177 -9.62 6.90 -0.34
N GLY A 178 -8.50 6.48 0.25
CA GLY A 178 -7.17 6.93 -0.11
C GLY A 178 -6.83 6.66 -1.56
N PHE A 179 -7.00 5.41 -1.97
CA PHE A 179 -6.76 4.93 -3.33
C PHE A 179 -7.66 5.62 -4.35
N ALA A 180 -8.93 5.86 -4.03
CA ALA A 180 -9.84 6.62 -4.90
C ALA A 180 -9.37 8.07 -5.12
N GLY A 181 -8.72 8.68 -4.12
CA GLY A 181 -8.09 10.01 -4.26
C GLY A 181 -6.73 9.99 -4.97
N ALA A 182 -5.97 8.90 -4.85
CA ALA A 182 -4.68 8.61 -5.48
C ALA A 182 -3.74 9.82 -5.65
N VAL A 183 -3.42 10.54 -4.56
CA VAL A 183 -2.69 11.81 -4.65
C VAL A 183 -1.29 11.66 -5.28
N LEU A 184 -0.52 10.65 -4.84
CA LEU A 184 0.87 10.39 -5.26
C LEU A 184 1.11 8.93 -5.67
N ASN A 185 0.04 8.17 -5.89
CA ASN A 185 0.15 6.74 -6.15
C ASN A 185 0.85 6.47 -7.51
N PRO A 186 2.05 5.86 -7.52
CA PRO A 186 2.77 5.61 -8.76
C PRO A 186 2.14 4.50 -9.60
N PHE A 187 1.43 3.55 -8.99
CA PHE A 187 0.82 2.41 -9.66
C PHE A 187 -0.46 2.76 -10.43
N THR A 188 -1.19 3.77 -9.98
CA THR A 188 -2.37 4.25 -10.70
C THR A 188 -2.01 5.45 -11.56
N ILE A 189 -1.67 6.55 -10.92
CA ILE A 189 -1.47 7.84 -11.60
C ILE A 189 -0.14 7.89 -12.30
N GLY A 190 0.92 7.37 -11.69
CA GLY A 190 2.23 7.32 -12.35
C GLY A 190 2.17 6.56 -13.68
N ILE A 191 1.57 5.37 -13.67
CA ILE A 191 1.36 4.57 -14.88
C ILE A 191 0.42 5.27 -15.86
N ALA A 192 -0.78 5.67 -15.43
CA ALA A 192 -1.77 6.27 -16.31
C ALA A 192 -1.28 7.57 -16.96
N GLN A 193 -0.56 8.42 -16.22
CA GLN A 193 0.03 9.64 -16.77
C GLN A 193 1.24 9.35 -17.64
N GLY A 194 2.03 8.31 -17.33
CA GLY A 194 3.07 7.82 -18.22
C GLY A 194 2.52 7.37 -19.57
N ILE A 195 1.38 6.66 -19.58
CA ILE A 195 0.69 6.22 -20.80
C ILE A 195 0.04 7.42 -21.53
N ALA A 196 -0.54 8.36 -20.79
CA ALA A 196 -1.23 9.52 -21.34
C ALA A 196 -0.30 10.70 -21.68
N ASP A 197 1.03 10.52 -21.58
CA ASP A 197 2.04 11.55 -21.83
C ASP A 197 1.86 12.85 -21.01
N LEU A 198 1.31 12.73 -19.80
CA LEU A 198 1.14 13.86 -18.90
C LEU A 198 2.34 14.01 -17.95
N PRO A 199 2.67 15.24 -17.49
CA PRO A 199 3.66 15.41 -16.44
C PRO A 199 3.27 14.61 -15.19
N LEU A 200 4.22 13.86 -14.64
CA LEU A 200 3.98 13.02 -13.47
C LEU A 200 3.47 13.85 -12.29
N PHE A 201 2.40 13.36 -11.69
CA PHE A 201 1.63 13.98 -10.61
C PHE A 201 1.02 15.35 -10.97
N SER A 202 0.90 15.72 -12.25
CA SER A 202 0.18 16.94 -12.68
C SER A 202 -1.25 16.94 -12.15
N GLY A 203 -1.74 18.07 -11.62
CA GLY A 203 -3.05 18.13 -10.96
C GLY A 203 -3.05 17.73 -9.48
N PHE A 204 -1.88 17.65 -8.84
CA PHE A 204 -1.70 17.35 -7.42
C PHE A 204 -2.69 18.10 -6.50
N GLY A 205 -2.83 19.42 -6.64
CA GLY A 205 -3.72 20.22 -5.80
C GLY A 205 -5.20 19.82 -5.90
N TYR A 206 -5.68 19.54 -7.12
CA TYR A 206 -7.04 19.05 -7.33
C TYR A 206 -7.24 17.67 -6.69
N ARG A 207 -6.26 16.77 -6.81
CA ARG A 207 -6.35 15.43 -6.17
C ARG A 207 -6.28 15.50 -4.66
N LEU A 208 -5.45 16.38 -4.12
CA LEU A 208 -5.39 16.61 -2.69
C LEU A 208 -6.73 17.13 -2.14
N PHE A 209 -7.38 18.04 -2.88
CA PHE A 209 -8.73 18.49 -2.57
C PHE A 209 -9.75 17.35 -2.63
N SER A 210 -9.77 16.58 -3.73
CA SER A 210 -10.68 15.43 -3.88
C SER A 210 -10.46 14.37 -2.79
N TRP A 211 -9.21 14.04 -2.47
CA TRP A 211 -8.84 13.15 -1.38
C TRP A 211 -9.38 13.68 -0.04
N PHE A 212 -9.22 14.96 0.25
CA PHE A 212 -9.75 15.56 1.48
C PHE A 212 -11.27 15.47 1.56
N VAL A 213 -11.98 15.77 0.47
CA VAL A 213 -13.45 15.66 0.37
C VAL A 213 -13.89 14.22 0.59
N LEU A 214 -13.30 13.25 -0.13
CA LEU A 214 -13.62 11.83 0.01
C LEU A 214 -13.41 11.33 1.45
N ASN A 215 -12.32 11.74 2.09
CA ASN A 215 -12.03 11.39 3.48
C ASN A 215 -13.06 11.98 4.45
N ILE A 216 -13.43 13.25 4.30
CA ILE A 216 -14.46 13.87 5.15
C ILE A 216 -15.76 13.06 5.07
N PHE A 217 -16.27 12.81 3.86
CA PHE A 217 -17.53 12.11 3.69
C PHE A 217 -17.45 10.65 4.17
N GLY A 218 -16.39 9.93 3.79
CA GLY A 218 -16.20 8.53 4.17
C GLY A 218 -16.03 8.35 5.68
N ILE A 219 -15.18 9.16 6.33
CA ILE A 219 -14.98 9.10 7.78
C ILE A 219 -16.26 9.52 8.52
N ALA A 220 -16.95 10.58 8.07
CA ALA A 220 -18.21 10.99 8.69
C ALA A 220 -19.28 9.89 8.61
N TRP A 221 -19.34 9.17 7.48
CA TRP A 221 -20.25 8.03 7.31
C TRP A 221 -19.94 6.88 8.28
N ILE A 222 -18.66 6.51 8.41
CA ILE A 222 -18.24 5.46 9.34
C ILE A 222 -18.44 5.89 10.80
N LEU A 223 -18.15 7.14 11.16
CA LEU A 223 -18.42 7.66 12.50
C LEU A 223 -19.92 7.66 12.83
N ARG A 224 -20.78 7.97 11.87
CA ARG A 224 -22.24 7.87 12.03
C ARG A 224 -22.67 6.43 12.29
N TYR A 225 -22.13 5.48 11.54
CA TYR A 225 -22.39 4.06 11.76
C TYR A 225 -21.87 3.59 13.13
N ALA A 226 -20.64 3.92 13.48
CA ALA A 226 -20.02 3.61 14.75
C ALA A 226 -20.85 4.16 15.93
N ALA A 227 -21.36 5.40 15.82
CA ALA A 227 -22.24 5.98 16.83
C ALA A 227 -23.58 5.24 16.97
N LYS A 228 -24.13 4.70 15.87
CA LYS A 228 -25.34 3.86 15.89
C LYS A 228 -25.08 2.55 16.66
N VAL A 229 -24.00 1.85 16.32
CA VAL A 229 -23.60 0.59 16.97
C VAL A 229 -23.30 0.81 18.45
N LYS A 230 -22.58 1.89 18.80
CA LYS A 230 -22.23 2.22 20.18
C LYS A 230 -23.45 2.51 21.06
N ARG A 231 -24.50 3.14 20.49
CA ARG A 231 -25.76 3.42 21.20
C ARG A 231 -26.62 2.18 21.38
N ASN A 232 -26.66 1.30 20.38
CA ASN A 232 -27.40 0.05 20.43
C ASN A 232 -26.61 -1.07 19.72
N PRO A 233 -25.84 -1.88 20.46
CA PRO A 233 -25.00 -2.93 19.86
C PRO A 233 -25.79 -3.93 19.00
N LYS A 234 -27.03 -4.26 19.38
CA LYS A 234 -27.92 -5.15 18.60
C LYS A 234 -28.34 -4.61 17.24
N SER A 235 -28.06 -3.33 16.96
CA SER A 235 -28.33 -2.74 15.66
C SER A 235 -27.24 -3.03 14.61
N SER A 236 -26.13 -3.65 15.04
CA SER A 236 -25.12 -4.20 14.15
C SER A 236 -25.65 -5.45 13.45
N VAL A 237 -25.40 -5.56 12.15
CA VAL A 237 -25.78 -6.74 11.35
C VAL A 237 -24.90 -7.95 11.62
N VAL A 238 -23.69 -7.72 12.17
CA VAL A 238 -22.73 -8.75 12.58
C VAL A 238 -22.73 -8.93 14.10
N TYR A 239 -23.81 -8.51 14.78
CA TYR A 239 -23.86 -8.58 16.24
C TYR A 239 -23.65 -10.01 16.73
N GLU A 240 -24.32 -11.00 16.14
CA GLU A 240 -24.18 -12.41 16.54
C GLU A 240 -22.80 -12.98 16.18
N ASP A 241 -22.30 -12.70 14.97
CA ASP A 241 -20.98 -13.14 14.50
C ASP A 241 -19.83 -12.63 15.40
N ASP A 242 -19.95 -11.40 15.88
CA ASP A 242 -18.95 -10.76 16.75
C ASP A 242 -18.94 -11.32 18.17
N THR A 243 -19.86 -12.22 18.54
CA THR A 243 -19.88 -12.87 19.86
C THR A 243 -18.56 -13.59 20.13
N TYR A 244 -18.03 -14.26 19.11
CA TYR A 244 -16.72 -14.92 19.16
C TYR A 244 -15.61 -13.99 19.65
N TRP A 245 -15.53 -12.78 19.08
CA TRP A 245 -14.50 -11.80 19.44
C TRP A 245 -14.73 -11.18 20.81
N ARG A 246 -15.98 -10.96 21.20
CA ARG A 246 -16.34 -10.44 22.53
C ARG A 246 -15.95 -11.42 23.64
N GLU A 247 -16.18 -12.72 23.42
CA GLU A 247 -15.80 -13.78 24.35
C GLU A 247 -14.27 -13.96 24.40
N ARG A 248 -13.60 -13.96 23.24
CA ARG A 248 -12.14 -14.08 23.17
C ARG A 248 -11.40 -12.88 23.77
N GLY A 249 -11.94 -11.67 23.59
CA GLY A 249 -11.39 -10.43 24.18
C GLY A 249 -11.47 -10.41 25.72
N ALA A 250 -12.44 -11.12 26.32
CA ALA A 250 -12.52 -11.30 27.77
C ALA A 250 -11.42 -12.24 28.32
N VAL A 251 -10.83 -13.09 27.47
CA VAL A 251 -9.80 -14.09 27.83
C VAL A 251 -8.36 -13.57 27.59
N ASN A 252 -8.16 -12.63 26.66
CA ASN A 252 -6.83 -12.21 26.18
C ASN A 252 -6.25 -10.92 26.79
N ASN A 253 -6.70 -10.48 27.97
CA ASN A 253 -6.09 -9.34 28.68
C ASN A 253 -4.66 -9.61 29.20
N GLU A 254 -4.06 -10.78 28.91
CA GLU A 254 -2.82 -11.26 29.53
C GLU A 254 -1.70 -11.72 28.57
N GLU A 255 -1.72 -11.42 27.27
CA GLU A 255 -0.45 -11.47 26.51
C GLU A 255 0.40 -10.25 26.92
N THR A 256 1.17 -10.43 28.00
CA THR A 256 2.15 -9.47 28.48
C THR A 256 3.27 -9.34 27.46
N VAL A 257 3.10 -8.42 26.51
CA VAL A 257 4.16 -8.07 25.58
C VAL A 257 5.36 -7.54 26.37
N THR A 258 6.45 -8.31 26.37
CA THR A 258 7.71 -7.91 26.99
C THR A 258 8.41 -6.90 26.10
N TYR A 259 8.51 -5.65 26.57
CA TYR A 259 9.33 -4.64 25.91
C TYR A 259 10.80 -5.01 26.09
N HIS A 260 11.50 -5.24 24.98
CA HIS A 260 12.93 -5.45 24.98
C HIS A 260 13.59 -4.69 23.81
N THR A 261 14.88 -4.43 23.93
CA THR A 261 15.71 -3.90 22.84
C THR A 261 16.97 -4.74 22.78
N PRO A 262 17.08 -5.69 21.84
CA PRO A 262 18.29 -6.50 21.71
C PRO A 262 19.44 -5.62 21.21
N VAL A 263 20.69 -5.97 21.56
CA VAL A 263 21.88 -5.23 21.11
C VAL A 263 21.96 -5.18 19.59
N VAL A 264 21.51 -6.24 18.92
CA VAL A 264 21.43 -6.32 17.45
C VAL A 264 20.59 -5.20 16.84
N ALA A 265 19.52 -4.74 17.51
CA ALA A 265 18.72 -3.62 17.00
C ALA A 265 19.51 -2.31 16.93
N TRP A 266 20.45 -2.08 17.86
CA TRP A 266 21.34 -0.92 17.83
C TRP A 266 22.37 -1.03 16.70
N PHE A 267 22.87 -2.23 16.40
CA PHE A 267 23.75 -2.46 15.24
C PHE A 267 23.02 -2.21 13.92
N VAL A 268 21.78 -2.70 13.79
CA VAL A 268 20.94 -2.43 12.60
C VAL A 268 20.71 -0.93 12.43
N PHE A 269 20.35 -0.24 13.51
CA PHE A 269 20.21 1.22 13.49
C PHE A 269 21.49 1.93 13.04
N LEU A 270 22.65 1.55 13.59
CA LEU A 270 23.92 2.16 13.22
C LEU A 270 24.25 1.90 11.74
N PHE A 271 24.06 0.66 11.27
CA PHE A 271 24.31 0.28 9.89
C PHE A 271 23.45 1.09 8.91
N ILE A 272 22.14 1.15 9.14
CA ILE A 272 21.22 1.93 8.30
C ILE A 272 21.56 3.42 8.35
N SER A 273 21.85 3.95 9.54
CA SER A 273 22.20 5.36 9.71
C SER A 273 23.48 5.74 8.97
N VAL A 274 24.52 4.90 9.02
CA VAL A 274 25.77 5.12 8.27
C VAL A 274 25.49 5.12 6.77
N GLY A 275 24.72 4.15 6.27
CA GLY A 275 24.34 4.10 4.86
C GLY A 275 23.58 5.34 4.40
N LEU A 276 22.59 5.78 5.19
CA LEU A 276 21.80 6.98 4.90
C LEU A 276 22.63 8.27 5.00
N ILE A 277 23.59 8.36 5.93
CA ILE A 277 24.50 9.51 6.04
C ILE A 277 25.41 9.59 4.82
N ILE A 278 26.00 8.46 4.41
CA ILE A 278 26.82 8.40 3.19
C ILE A 278 25.99 8.84 1.99
N PHE A 279 24.78 8.28 1.85
CA PHE A 279 23.87 8.64 0.76
C PHE A 279 23.48 10.12 0.79
N SER A 280 23.27 10.70 1.98
CA SER A 280 22.98 12.14 2.17
C SER A 280 24.15 13.05 1.77
N VAL A 281 25.40 12.59 1.94
CA VAL A 281 26.59 13.34 1.53
C VAL A 281 26.80 13.27 0.02
N ILE A 282 26.54 12.11 -0.59
CA ILE A 282 26.66 11.92 -2.04
C ILE A 282 25.54 12.65 -2.79
N TYR A 283 24.31 12.61 -2.26
CA TYR A 283 23.13 13.25 -2.84
C TYR A 283 22.52 14.30 -1.91
N PRO A 284 23.19 15.45 -1.72
CA PRO A 284 22.78 16.46 -0.74
C PRO A 284 21.53 17.24 -1.16
N MET A 285 21.29 17.37 -2.46
CA MET A 285 20.17 18.13 -3.02
C MET A 285 19.29 17.22 -3.87
N THR A 286 17.99 17.26 -3.63
CA THR A 286 17.00 16.44 -4.34
C THR A 286 16.11 17.35 -5.18
N HIS A 287 16.03 17.07 -6.48
CA HIS A 287 15.17 17.79 -7.42
C HIS A 287 13.77 17.17 -7.41
N MET A 288 12.88 17.73 -6.60
CA MET A 288 11.51 17.22 -6.46
C MET A 288 10.66 17.79 -7.60
N LYS A 289 10.04 16.91 -8.40
CA LYS A 289 9.07 17.30 -9.42
C LYS A 289 7.65 17.00 -8.95
N ILE A 290 6.83 18.04 -8.79
CA ILE A 290 5.41 17.93 -8.45
C ILE A 290 4.60 18.60 -9.56
N GLY A 291 4.09 17.81 -10.51
CA GLY A 291 3.40 18.35 -11.67
C GLY A 291 4.32 19.25 -12.49
N ASN A 292 4.05 20.56 -12.49
CA ASN A 292 4.79 21.54 -13.29
C ASN A 292 5.84 22.34 -12.48
N THR A 293 5.88 22.18 -11.16
CA THR A 293 6.88 22.84 -10.32
C THR A 293 8.03 21.88 -10.04
N SER A 294 9.26 22.39 -10.13
CA SER A 294 10.46 21.68 -9.73
C SER A 294 11.18 22.50 -8.68
N GLU A 295 11.27 21.96 -7.48
CA GLU A 295 11.94 22.60 -6.35
C GLU A 295 13.12 21.73 -5.92
N THR A 296 14.23 22.37 -5.58
CA THR A 296 15.44 21.66 -5.15
C THR A 296 15.61 21.80 -3.65
N LEU A 297 15.44 20.70 -2.92
CA LEU A 297 15.42 20.67 -1.46
C LEU A 297 16.36 19.58 -0.93
N PRO A 298 16.99 19.76 0.24
CA PRO A 298 17.85 18.75 0.85
C PRO A 298 17.02 17.65 1.55
N MET A 299 16.11 17.01 0.81
CA MET A 299 15.15 16.06 1.37
C MET A 299 15.82 14.84 2.00
N VAL A 300 16.85 14.29 1.33
CA VAL A 300 17.58 13.12 1.82
C VAL A 300 18.36 13.42 3.12
N PRO A 301 19.18 14.48 3.22
CA PRO A 301 19.81 14.87 4.49
C PRO A 301 18.82 15.13 5.62
N VAL A 302 17.72 15.84 5.33
CA VAL A 302 16.69 16.17 6.33
C VAL A 302 15.99 14.90 6.82
N ALA A 303 15.55 14.03 5.91
CA ALA A 303 14.92 12.76 6.25
C ALA A 303 15.87 11.86 7.05
N THR A 304 17.16 11.81 6.69
CA THR A 304 18.18 11.06 7.42
C THR A 304 18.39 11.58 8.83
N ALA A 305 18.49 12.90 9.02
CA ALA A 305 18.63 13.50 10.34
C ALA A 305 17.44 13.17 11.25
N PHE A 306 16.22 13.28 10.72
CA PHE A 306 15.02 12.89 11.46
C PHE A 306 14.98 11.39 11.73
N PHE A 307 15.35 10.55 10.77
CA PHE A 307 15.41 9.10 10.95
C PHE A 307 16.32 8.74 12.12
N VAL A 308 17.53 9.32 12.16
CA VAL A 308 18.50 9.08 13.24
C VAL A 308 17.93 9.51 14.60
N LEU A 309 17.38 10.73 14.66
CA LEU A 309 16.81 11.28 15.89
C LEU A 309 15.66 10.40 16.43
N PHE A 310 14.67 10.09 15.59
CA PHE A 310 13.52 9.29 15.99
C PHE A 310 13.88 7.82 16.24
N SER A 311 14.90 7.28 15.57
CA SER A 311 15.40 5.92 15.83
C SER A 311 16.02 5.79 17.23
N VAL A 312 16.81 6.78 17.66
CA VAL A 312 17.36 6.80 19.03
C VAL A 312 16.23 6.88 20.07
N LEU A 313 15.22 7.72 19.83
CA LEU A 313 14.07 7.86 20.72
C LEU A 313 13.21 6.59 20.79
N SER A 314 13.04 5.90 19.67
CA SER A 314 12.24 4.68 19.57
C SER A 314 12.95 3.46 20.16
N LEU A 315 14.25 3.26 19.88
CA LEU A 315 15.05 2.17 20.46
C LEU A 315 15.17 2.25 21.98
N ARG A 316 15.19 3.47 22.54
CA ARG A 316 15.12 3.69 23.99
C ARG A 316 13.81 3.19 24.62
N LYS A 317 12.72 3.09 23.85
CA LYS A 317 11.45 2.51 24.29
C LYS A 317 11.41 1.00 24.08
N SER A 318 11.57 0.55 22.84
CA SER A 318 11.71 -0.87 22.49
C SER A 318 12.08 -1.04 21.01
N VAL A 319 12.52 -2.25 20.66
CA VAL A 319 12.72 -2.65 19.25
C VAL A 319 11.45 -2.48 18.41
N HIS A 320 10.29 -2.70 19.00
CA HIS A 320 9.00 -2.59 18.31
C HIS A 320 8.71 -1.17 17.83
N PHE A 321 8.99 -0.16 18.67
CA PHE A 321 8.88 1.23 18.23
C PHE A 321 9.90 1.59 17.15
N PHE A 322 11.09 0.98 17.19
CA PHE A 322 12.10 1.18 16.16
C PHE A 322 11.65 0.61 14.82
N ILE A 323 11.03 -0.58 14.79
CA ILE A 323 10.47 -1.18 13.57
C ILE A 323 9.33 -0.31 13.00
N LEU A 324 8.47 0.26 13.85
CA LEU A 324 7.46 1.23 13.39
C LEU A 324 8.09 2.49 12.82
N ASN A 325 9.19 2.97 13.42
CA ASN A 325 9.94 4.10 12.89
C ASN A 325 10.57 3.75 11.54
N LEU A 326 11.14 2.56 11.40
CA LEU A 326 11.70 2.05 10.15
C LEU A 326 10.63 2.00 9.06
N LEU A 327 9.44 1.49 9.35
CA LEU A 327 8.29 1.50 8.44
C LEU A 327 7.89 2.93 8.05
N ALA A 328 7.78 3.85 9.01
CA ALA A 328 7.42 5.24 8.73
C ALA A 328 8.43 5.94 7.82
N PHE A 329 9.73 5.74 8.06
CA PHE A 329 10.77 6.33 7.22
C PHE A 329 10.94 5.64 5.88
N THR A 330 10.61 4.34 5.77
CA THR A 330 10.49 3.64 4.47
C THR A 330 9.50 4.39 3.58
N ILE A 331 8.37 4.85 4.11
CA ILE A 331 7.39 5.64 3.36
C ILE A 331 7.94 7.02 3.00
N VAL A 332 8.65 7.69 3.91
CA VAL A 332 9.29 8.99 3.61
C VAL A 332 10.30 8.85 2.48
N PHE A 333 11.17 7.84 2.53
CA PHE A 333 12.16 7.59 1.49
C PHE A 333 11.54 7.12 0.18
N LEU A 334 10.42 6.40 0.21
CA LEU A 334 9.63 6.07 -0.98
C LEU A 334 9.16 7.35 -1.68
N ILE A 335 8.57 8.29 -0.93
CA ILE A 335 8.09 9.57 -1.47
C ILE A 335 9.26 10.34 -2.08
N VAL A 336 10.39 10.45 -1.37
CA VAL A 336 11.60 11.10 -1.88
C VAL A 336 12.18 10.40 -3.11
N GLY A 337 12.20 9.07 -3.12
CA GLY A 337 12.68 8.24 -4.23
C GLY A 337 11.85 8.42 -5.49
N VAL A 338 10.53 8.28 -5.38
CA VAL A 338 9.60 8.40 -6.51
C VAL A 338 9.61 9.83 -7.07
N MET A 339 9.58 10.84 -6.21
CA MET A 339 9.44 12.24 -6.63
C MET A 339 10.76 12.91 -7.02
N GLY A 340 11.87 12.47 -6.43
CA GLY A 340 13.20 13.06 -6.59
C GLY A 340 14.12 12.27 -7.53
N TYR A 341 14.01 10.95 -7.53
CA TYR A 341 14.90 10.04 -8.26
C TYR A 341 14.18 9.19 -9.32
N SER A 342 12.88 9.43 -9.52
CA SER A 342 12.05 8.68 -10.47
C SER A 342 12.05 7.16 -10.21
N TRP A 343 12.15 6.77 -8.94
CA TRP A 343 12.05 5.36 -8.54
C TRP A 343 10.75 4.76 -9.01
N TYR A 344 10.84 3.50 -9.44
CA TYR A 344 9.70 2.73 -9.91
C TYR A 344 9.65 1.39 -9.17
N ILE A 345 9.01 0.40 -9.78
CA ILE A 345 8.70 -0.89 -9.15
C ILE A 345 9.94 -1.54 -8.53
N GLU A 346 11.08 -1.53 -9.22
CA GLU A 346 12.31 -2.19 -8.76
C GLU A 346 12.86 -1.59 -7.47
N GLU A 347 13.09 -0.28 -7.43
CA GLU A 347 13.65 0.39 -6.25
C GLU A 347 12.67 0.37 -5.08
N ILE A 348 11.37 0.50 -5.35
CA ILE A 348 10.34 0.41 -4.32
C ILE A 348 10.31 -1.01 -3.73
N ALA A 349 10.40 -2.06 -4.55
CA ALA A 349 10.51 -3.44 -4.07
C ALA A 349 11.72 -3.62 -3.15
N GLY A 350 12.89 -3.14 -3.60
CA GLY A 350 14.13 -3.21 -2.84
C GLY A 350 14.06 -2.48 -1.50
N LEU A 351 13.42 -1.31 -1.46
CA LEU A 351 13.22 -0.53 -0.25
C LEU A 351 12.38 -1.29 0.79
N PHE A 352 11.22 -1.84 0.40
CA PHE A 352 10.38 -2.61 1.32
C PHE A 352 11.04 -3.93 1.73
N PHE A 353 11.73 -4.59 0.82
CA PHE A 353 12.46 -5.82 1.13
C PHE A 353 13.57 -5.58 2.16
N ALA A 354 14.34 -4.50 2.00
CA ALA A 354 15.33 -4.07 3.00
C ALA A 354 14.67 -3.78 4.36
N MET A 355 13.54 -3.07 4.38
CA MET A 355 12.77 -2.83 5.61
C MET A 355 12.37 -4.13 6.30
N GLY A 356 11.85 -5.12 5.55
CA GLY A 356 11.47 -6.42 6.09
C GLY A 356 12.67 -7.16 6.71
N ILE A 357 13.77 -7.29 5.97
CA ILE A 357 15.01 -7.93 6.44
C ILE A 357 15.53 -7.26 7.70
N PHE A 358 15.71 -5.92 7.68
CA PHE A 358 16.25 -5.21 8.83
C PHE A 358 15.33 -5.24 10.05
N SER A 359 14.00 -5.32 9.85
CA SER A 359 13.05 -5.53 10.94
C SER A 359 13.23 -6.90 11.59
N GLY A 360 13.41 -7.96 10.80
CA GLY A 360 13.69 -9.30 11.31
C GLY A 360 15.02 -9.38 12.06
N ILE A 361 16.09 -8.80 11.50
CA ILE A 361 17.41 -8.73 12.15
C ILE A 361 17.33 -7.92 13.45
N ALA A 362 16.61 -6.78 13.47
CA ALA A 362 16.42 -5.98 14.67
C ALA A 362 15.71 -6.76 15.78
N MET A 363 14.80 -7.68 15.44
CA MET A 363 14.17 -8.62 16.38
C MET A 363 15.07 -9.78 16.84
N ASN A 364 16.34 -9.81 16.41
CA ASN A 364 17.28 -10.90 16.65
C ASN A 364 16.78 -12.25 16.07
N TYR A 365 16.11 -12.22 14.92
CA TYR A 365 15.75 -13.43 14.20
C TYR A 365 16.97 -13.96 13.44
N ASP A 366 17.10 -15.29 13.37
CA ASP A 366 18.09 -15.92 12.51
C ASP A 366 17.62 -15.92 11.04
N GLY A 367 18.53 -16.24 10.12
CA GLY A 367 18.22 -16.25 8.68
C GLY A 367 17.10 -17.24 8.31
N ASN A 368 17.01 -18.36 9.02
CA ASN A 368 15.96 -19.37 8.80
C ASN A 368 14.58 -18.83 9.17
N LYS A 369 14.45 -18.16 10.32
CA LYS A 369 13.19 -17.56 10.75
C LYS A 369 12.80 -16.42 9.81
N ILE A 370 13.72 -15.53 9.44
CA ILE A 370 13.42 -14.45 8.47
C ILE A 370 12.90 -15.04 7.16
N THR A 371 13.56 -16.08 6.64
CA THR A 371 13.13 -16.76 5.41
C THR A 371 11.75 -17.39 5.56
N LYS A 372 11.50 -18.07 6.68
CA LYS A 372 10.20 -18.67 6.96
C LYS A 372 9.08 -17.64 6.98
N GLU A 373 9.25 -16.54 7.72
CA GLU A 373 8.26 -15.46 7.79
C GLU A 373 8.06 -14.79 6.42
N PHE A 374 9.15 -14.57 5.66
CA PHE A 374 9.03 -14.06 4.29
C PHE A 374 8.19 -14.98 3.40
N MET A 375 8.43 -16.30 3.46
CA MET A 375 7.71 -17.29 2.66
C MET A 375 6.24 -17.40 3.05
N GLU A 376 5.90 -17.27 4.34
CA GLU A 376 4.50 -17.22 4.80
C GLU A 376 3.80 -15.99 4.21
N GLY A 377 4.43 -14.81 4.30
CA GLY A 377 3.90 -13.59 3.69
C GLY A 377 3.72 -13.73 2.18
N ALA A 378 4.73 -14.22 1.47
CA ALA A 378 4.68 -14.47 0.03
C ALA A 378 3.55 -15.43 -0.37
N ARG A 379 3.30 -16.49 0.43
CA ARG A 379 2.23 -17.46 0.16
C ARG A 379 0.86 -16.81 0.23
N ASP A 380 0.63 -15.95 1.23
CA ASP A 380 -0.67 -15.34 1.49
C ASP A 380 -1.12 -14.39 0.36
N ILE A 381 -0.16 -13.74 -0.31
CA ILE A 381 -0.43 -12.82 -1.44
C ILE A 381 -0.20 -13.43 -2.82
N LEU A 382 0.28 -14.68 -2.90
CA LEU A 382 0.58 -15.35 -4.17
C LEU A 382 -0.63 -15.34 -5.11
N SER A 383 -1.83 -15.55 -4.57
CA SER A 383 -3.06 -15.55 -5.39
C SER A 383 -3.32 -14.19 -6.08
N ALA A 384 -3.05 -13.07 -5.41
CA ALA A 384 -3.18 -11.74 -6.00
C ALA A 384 -2.12 -11.53 -7.10
N ALA A 385 -0.88 -11.97 -6.85
CA ALA A 385 0.20 -11.86 -7.83
C ALA A 385 -0.11 -12.68 -9.11
N LEU A 386 -0.66 -13.89 -8.98
CA LEU A 386 -1.05 -14.72 -10.13
C LEU A 386 -2.19 -14.09 -10.94
N VAL A 387 -3.12 -13.40 -10.28
CA VAL A 387 -4.22 -12.67 -10.93
C VAL A 387 -3.66 -11.57 -11.84
N VAL A 388 -2.63 -10.84 -11.41
CA VAL A 388 -1.96 -9.81 -12.22
C VAL A 388 -1.35 -10.40 -13.49
N GLY A 389 -0.63 -11.52 -13.38
CA GLY A 389 -0.05 -12.20 -14.54
C GLY A 389 -1.10 -12.69 -15.53
N LEU A 390 -2.20 -13.26 -15.04
CA LEU A 390 -3.33 -13.69 -15.89
C LEU A 390 -3.99 -12.48 -16.58
N ALA A 391 -4.20 -11.37 -15.86
CA ALA A 391 -4.76 -10.14 -16.43
C ALA A 391 -3.85 -9.56 -17.53
N GLY A 392 -2.53 -9.69 -17.40
CA GLY A 392 -1.57 -9.33 -18.44
C GLY A 392 -1.81 -10.07 -19.77
N GLY A 393 -2.36 -11.29 -19.72
CA GLY A 393 -2.74 -12.06 -20.91
C GLY A 393 -3.86 -11.42 -21.73
N ILE A 394 -4.74 -10.62 -21.11
CA ILE A 394 -5.77 -9.87 -21.84
C ILE A 394 -5.10 -8.84 -22.77
N LEU A 395 -4.13 -8.08 -22.25
CA LEU A 395 -3.39 -7.09 -23.04
C LEU A 395 -2.63 -7.76 -24.18
N VAL A 396 -2.00 -8.91 -23.92
CA VAL A 396 -1.30 -9.69 -24.95
C VAL A 396 -2.25 -10.07 -26.10
N ILE A 397 -3.45 -10.57 -25.79
CA ILE A 397 -4.41 -10.96 -26.83
C ILE A 397 -4.91 -9.78 -27.64
N LEU A 398 -5.17 -8.64 -27.00
CA LEU A 398 -5.64 -7.45 -27.70
C LEU A 398 -4.55 -6.83 -28.57
N GLU A 399 -3.33 -6.72 -28.05
CA GLU A 399 -2.18 -6.18 -28.79
C GLU A 399 -1.73 -7.09 -29.93
N ASP A 400 -1.56 -8.40 -29.68
CA ASP A 400 -1.26 -9.38 -30.73
C ASP A 400 -2.41 -9.42 -31.75
N GLY A 401 -3.64 -9.10 -31.33
CA GLY A 401 -4.81 -8.97 -32.20
C GLY A 401 -4.91 -7.67 -32.97
N LYS A 402 -4.09 -6.67 -32.64
CA LYS A 402 -4.10 -5.30 -33.16
C LYS A 402 -5.43 -4.55 -32.96
N ILE A 403 -6.17 -4.82 -31.89
CA ILE A 403 -7.50 -4.20 -31.63
C ILE A 403 -7.59 -3.41 -30.32
#